data_AF-A0A6N2YLH9-F1
#
_entry.id   AF-A0A6N2YLH9-F1
#
_cell.length_a   1.000
_cell.length_b   1.000
_cell.length_c   1.000
_cell.angle_alpha   90.00
_cell.angle_beta   90.00
_cell.angle_gamma   90.00
#
_symmetry.space_group_name_H-M   'P 1'
#
loop_
_entity.id
_entity.type
_entity.pdbx_description
1 polymer ?
#
loop_
_entity_poly.entity_id
_entity_poly.type
_entity_poly.pdbx_seq_one_letter_code
_entity_poly.pdbx_strand_id
1 'polypeptide(L)'
;MKFEKGKSGNPKGRPKGAKGKATTDLKTWVAEILDGGRDKFEHALKCIPPQDYIKTFMGLLNYSLPKLQSMSPGEMLDAEYKKLEELLDSAPDEMVDKIVERINRLKDESGRTKAED
;
A
#
# COMPACT_ATOMS: atom_id res chain seq x y z
N MET A 1 45.50 14.44 23.35
CA MET A 1 44.56 14.96 24.36
C MET A 1 43.55 13.87 24.71
N LYS A 2 43.33 13.62 26.00
CA LYS A 2 42.48 12.54 26.51
C LYS A 2 41.09 13.13 26.79
N PHE A 3 40.03 12.61 26.18
CA PHE A 3 38.67 13.12 26.39
C PHE A 3 38.22 12.89 27.85
N GLU A 4 37.62 13.90 28.48
CA GLU A 4 37.08 13.79 29.83
C GLU A 4 35.77 12.98 29.82
N LYS A 5 35.70 11.94 30.64
CA LYS A 5 34.50 11.10 30.77
C LYS A 5 33.33 11.97 31.24
N GLY A 6 32.28 12.05 30.43
CA GLY A 6 31.09 12.87 30.70
C GLY A 6 31.04 14.21 29.96
N LYS A 7 32.10 14.61 29.25
CA LYS A 7 32.07 15.78 28.35
C LYS A 7 32.21 15.35 26.89
N SER A 8 31.23 15.73 26.06
CA SER A 8 31.32 15.52 24.61
C SER A 8 32.52 16.29 24.05
N GLY A 9 33.39 15.60 23.31
CA GLY A 9 34.46 16.24 22.54
C GLY A 9 33.96 17.12 21.38
N ASN A 10 32.65 17.08 21.10
CA ASN A 10 31.98 17.99 20.17
C ASN A 10 30.81 18.69 20.88
N PRO A 11 31.05 19.85 21.53
CA PRO A 11 30.05 20.59 22.30
C PRO A 11 28.89 21.12 21.45
N LYS A 12 29.13 21.36 20.14
CA LYS A 12 28.12 21.87 19.21
C LYS A 12 27.25 20.75 18.60
N GLY A 13 27.51 19.49 18.95
CA GLY A 13 26.81 18.33 18.42
C GLY A 13 27.03 18.11 16.92
N ARG A 14 26.39 17.08 16.36
CA ARG A 14 26.32 16.87 14.91
C ARG A 14 25.44 17.98 14.31
N PRO A 15 25.88 18.68 13.24
CA PRO A 15 25.10 19.76 12.66
C PRO A 15 23.71 19.27 12.22
N LYS A 16 22.68 20.07 12.55
CA LYS A 16 21.27 19.77 12.28
C LYS A 16 21.08 19.70 10.76
N GLY A 17 20.65 18.55 10.24
CA GLY A 17 20.51 18.31 8.79
C GLY A 17 21.63 17.50 8.15
N ALA A 18 22.66 17.09 8.90
CA ALA A 18 23.64 16.11 8.43
C ALA A 18 23.01 14.71 8.30
N LYS A 19 22.14 14.52 7.29
CA LYS A 19 21.81 13.20 6.73
C LYS A 19 23.15 12.56 6.33
N GLY A 20 23.36 11.26 6.60
CA GLY A 20 24.65 10.62 6.36
C GLY A 20 25.13 10.90 4.94
N LYS A 21 26.24 11.65 4.80
CA LYS A 21 26.78 12.09 3.50
C LYS A 21 26.90 10.90 2.53
N ALA A 22 27.37 9.76 3.04
CA ALA A 22 27.44 8.49 2.31
C ALA A 22 26.08 7.98 1.77
N THR A 23 24.97 8.21 2.49
CA THR A 23 23.62 7.80 2.05
C THR A 23 23.09 8.70 0.93
N THR A 24 23.43 9.99 0.95
CA THR A 24 23.09 10.91 -0.13
C THR A 24 23.94 10.62 -1.36
N ASP A 25 25.25 10.43 -1.19
CA ASP A 25 26.20 10.14 -2.28
C ASP A 25 25.82 8.85 -3.02
N LEU A 26 25.42 7.79 -2.31
CA LEU A 26 24.97 6.54 -2.91
C LEU A 26 23.68 6.69 -3.74
N LYS A 27 22.70 7.45 -3.23
CA LYS A 27 21.43 7.69 -3.95
C LYS A 27 21.66 8.49 -5.23
N THR A 28 22.51 9.51 -5.16
CA THR A 28 22.90 10.30 -6.33
C THR A 28 23.63 9.42 -7.34
N TRP A 29 24.59 8.60 -6.90
CA TRP A 29 25.31 7.69 -7.78
C TRP A 29 24.40 6.66 -8.46
N VAL A 30 23.45 6.07 -7.72
CA VAL A 30 22.45 5.15 -8.31
C VAL A 30 21.57 5.87 -9.31
N ALA A 31 21.13 7.09 -9.02
CA ALA A 31 20.34 7.90 -9.97
C ALA A 31 21.13 8.21 -11.25
N GLU A 32 22.40 8.57 -11.13
CA GLU A 32 23.29 8.84 -12.28
C GLU A 32 23.49 7.61 -13.16
N ILE A 33 23.64 6.42 -12.57
CA ILE A 33 23.72 5.16 -13.32
C ILE A 33 22.40 4.88 -14.05
N LEU A 34 21.27 5.06 -13.38
CA LEU A 34 19.95 4.83 -13.97
C LEU A 34 19.65 5.83 -15.09
N ASP A 35 20.04 7.09 -14.92
CA ASP A 35 19.85 8.14 -15.93
C ASP A 35 20.80 7.98 -17.11
N GLY A 36 22.09 7.73 -16.86
CA GLY A 36 23.08 7.46 -17.89
C GLY A 36 22.91 6.09 -18.58
N GLY A 37 22.10 5.20 -18.01
CA GLY A 37 21.80 3.88 -18.53
C GLY A 37 20.64 3.84 -19.53
N ARG A 38 19.84 4.91 -19.63
CA ARG A 38 18.60 4.94 -20.44
C ARG A 38 18.87 4.68 -21.92
N ASP A 39 19.81 5.40 -22.52
CA ASP A 39 20.15 5.24 -23.94
C ASP A 39 20.66 3.83 -24.26
N LYS A 40 21.48 3.27 -23.36
CA LYS A 40 22.00 1.90 -23.48
C LYS A 40 20.87 0.87 -23.38
N PHE A 41 19.93 1.10 -22.47
CA PHE A 41 18.76 0.25 -22.29
C PHE A 41 17.84 0.28 -23.52
N GLU A 42 17.56 1.46 -24.07
CA GLU A 42 16.78 1.60 -25.31
C GLU A 42 17.46 0.93 -26.51
N HIS A 43 18.78 1.06 -26.61
CA HIS A 43 19.55 0.39 -27.66
C HIS A 43 19.50 -1.14 -27.49
N ALA A 44 19.72 -1.65 -26.28
CA ALA A 44 19.64 -3.08 -25.99
C ALA A 44 18.24 -3.64 -26.29
N LEU A 45 17.18 -2.91 -25.98
CA LEU A 45 15.79 -3.26 -26.32
C LEU A 45 15.57 -3.45 -27.82
N LYS A 46 16.29 -2.71 -28.67
CA LYS A 46 16.18 -2.87 -30.14
C LYS A 46 16.93 -4.11 -30.66
N CYS A 47 17.82 -4.69 -29.85
CA CYS A 47 18.72 -5.77 -30.25
C CYS A 47 18.35 -7.14 -29.66
N ILE A 48 17.25 -7.25 -28.89
CA ILE A 48 16.79 -8.52 -28.30
C ILE A 48 15.76 -9.23 -29.19
N PRO A 49 15.60 -10.56 -29.05
CA PRO A 49 14.60 -11.32 -29.78
C PRO A 49 13.18 -10.80 -29.55
N PRO A 50 12.26 -10.94 -30.53
CA PRO A 50 10.89 -10.42 -30.42
C PRO A 50 10.13 -10.88 -29.16
N GLN A 51 10.33 -12.14 -28.75
CA GLN A 51 9.67 -12.69 -27.56
C GLN A 51 10.14 -11.97 -26.27
N ASP A 52 11.44 -11.68 -26.16
CA ASP A 52 12.01 -11.04 -24.98
C ASP A 52 11.74 -9.53 -24.98
N TYR A 53 11.64 -8.93 -26.16
CA TYR A 53 11.12 -7.57 -26.33
C TYR A 53 9.72 -7.43 -25.74
N ILE A 54 8.78 -8.30 -26.15
CA ILE A 54 7.40 -8.30 -25.66
C ILE A 54 7.36 -8.49 -24.13
N LYS A 55 8.12 -9.46 -23.60
CA LYS A 55 8.19 -9.70 -22.14
C LYS A 55 8.73 -8.49 -21.38
N THR A 56 9.79 -7.87 -21.87
CA THR A 56 10.38 -6.67 -21.26
C THR A 56 9.38 -5.53 -21.26
N PHE A 57 8.68 -5.33 -22.38
CA PHE A 57 7.65 -4.29 -22.51
C PHE A 57 6.46 -4.52 -21.58
N MET A 58 5.96 -5.77 -21.48
CA MET A 58 4.93 -6.15 -20.51
C MET A 58 5.38 -5.93 -19.07
N GLY A 59 6.66 -6.17 -18.77
CA GLY A 59 7.26 -5.87 -17.47
C GLY A 59 7.19 -4.39 -17.11
N LEU A 60 7.52 -3.51 -18.06
CA LEU A 60 7.44 -2.05 -17.89
C LEU A 60 6.01 -1.54 -17.73
N LEU A 61 5.04 -2.16 -18.42
CA LEU A 61 3.63 -1.78 -18.31
C LEU A 61 3.12 -1.85 -16.85
N ASN A 62 3.59 -2.83 -16.07
CA ASN A 62 3.22 -2.99 -14.66
C ASN A 62 3.66 -1.82 -13.74
N TYR A 63 4.58 -0.97 -14.21
CA TYR A 63 5.04 0.22 -13.50
C TYR A 63 4.43 1.51 -14.05
N SER A 64 3.99 1.51 -15.32
CA SER A 64 3.34 2.66 -15.95
C SER A 64 1.83 2.72 -15.70
N LEU A 65 1.18 1.56 -15.57
CA LEU A 65 -0.24 1.45 -15.31
C LEU A 65 -0.46 1.26 -13.80
N PRO A 66 -1.45 1.93 -13.19
CA PRO A 66 -1.87 1.61 -11.84
C PRO A 66 -2.16 0.11 -11.79
N LYS A 67 -1.43 -0.63 -10.97
CA LYS A 67 -1.82 -2.00 -10.66
C LYS A 67 -3.23 -1.90 -10.08
N LEU A 68 -4.18 -2.60 -10.68
CA LEU A 68 -5.43 -2.93 -10.01
C LEU A 68 -5.03 -3.64 -8.72
N GLN A 69 -4.97 -2.89 -7.62
CA GLN A 69 -4.78 -3.47 -6.31
C GLN A 69 -5.97 -4.40 -6.16
N SER A 70 -5.69 -5.70 -6.09
CA SER A 70 -6.68 -6.65 -5.61
C SER A 70 -7.09 -6.13 -4.24
N MET A 71 -8.35 -5.73 -4.09
CA MET A 71 -8.88 -5.33 -2.79
C MET A 71 -8.56 -6.46 -1.81
N SER A 72 -7.91 -6.10 -0.71
CA SER A 72 -7.77 -7.04 0.40
C SER A 72 -9.17 -7.43 0.90
N PRO A 73 -9.31 -8.58 1.57
CA PRO A 73 -10.60 -8.98 2.12
C PRO A 73 -11.22 -7.92 3.04
N GLY A 74 -10.40 -7.15 3.78
CA GLY A 74 -10.86 -6.04 4.61
C GLY A 74 -11.41 -4.87 3.79
N GLU A 75 -10.70 -4.45 2.75
CA GLU A 75 -11.15 -3.36 1.87
C GLU A 75 -12.45 -3.71 1.11
N MET A 76 -12.61 -4.98 0.74
CA MET A 76 -13.84 -5.46 0.12
C MET A 76 -15.02 -5.44 1.12
N LEU A 77 -14.78 -5.88 2.36
CA LEU A 77 -15.76 -5.84 3.45
C LEU A 77 -16.19 -4.39 3.76
N ASP A 78 -15.23 -3.47 3.84
CA ASP A 78 -15.49 -2.05 4.09
C ASP A 78 -16.31 -1.41 2.97
N ALA A 79 -16.01 -1.76 1.71
CA ALA A 79 -16.76 -1.30 0.56
C ALA A 79 -18.21 -1.84 0.55
N GLU A 80 -18.40 -3.09 0.96
CA GLU A 80 -19.73 -3.69 1.12
C GLU A 80 -20.53 -3.02 2.25
N TYR A 81 -19.91 -2.77 3.41
CA TYR A 81 -20.54 -2.05 4.51
C TYR A 81 -20.98 -0.65 4.11
N LYS A 82 -20.12 0.10 3.43
CA LYS A 82 -20.45 1.45 2.96
C LYS A 82 -21.64 1.43 1.99
N LYS A 83 -21.67 0.48 1.06
CA LYS A 83 -22.79 0.34 0.13
C LYS A 83 -24.08 -0.03 0.85
N LEU A 84 -23.99 -0.83 1.91
CA LEU A 84 -25.14 -1.16 2.74
C LEU A 84 -25.67 0.06 3.50
N GLU A 85 -24.78 0.91 4.04
CA GLU A 85 -25.13 2.18 4.69
C GLU A 85 -25.88 3.11 3.73
N GLU A 86 -25.37 3.30 2.51
CA GLU A 86 -26.03 4.09 1.46
C GLU A 86 -27.44 3.56 1.11
N LEU A 87 -27.60 2.24 1.09
CA LEU A 87 -28.91 1.60 0.85
C LEU A 87 -29.87 1.77 2.03
N LEU A 88 -29.36 1.78 3.26
CA LEU A 88 -30.18 2.00 4.45
C LEU A 88 -30.65 3.46 4.54
N ASP A 89 -29.79 4.42 4.20
CA ASP A 89 -30.14 5.85 4.19
C ASP A 89 -31.21 6.19 3.14
N SER A 90 -31.24 5.45 2.04
CA SER A 90 -32.22 5.63 0.95
C SER A 90 -33.41 4.68 1.01
N ALA A 91 -33.44 3.76 2.00
CA ALA A 91 -34.52 2.80 2.17
C ALA A 91 -35.77 3.48 2.74
N PRO A 92 -36.98 3.06 2.31
CA PRO A 92 -38.21 3.43 3.00
C PRO A 92 -38.25 2.85 4.43
N ASP A 93 -38.79 3.60 5.38
CA ASP A 93 -38.89 3.20 6.80
C ASP A 93 -39.52 1.81 6.99
N GLU A 94 -40.58 1.49 6.23
CA GLU A 94 -41.25 0.18 6.28
C GLU A 94 -40.30 -0.99 5.96
N MET A 95 -39.31 -0.75 5.10
CA MET A 95 -38.32 -1.76 4.71
C MET A 95 -37.26 -1.92 5.81
N VAL A 96 -36.82 -0.81 6.43
CA VAL A 96 -35.91 -0.82 7.57
C VAL A 96 -36.52 -1.57 8.76
N ASP A 97 -37.79 -1.34 9.06
CA ASP A 97 -38.50 -2.02 10.14
C ASP A 97 -38.56 -3.54 9.92
N LYS A 98 -38.85 -3.99 8.69
CA LYS A 98 -38.84 -5.42 8.32
C LYS A 98 -37.45 -6.04 8.48
N ILE A 99 -36.38 -5.30 8.16
CA ILE A 99 -35.00 -5.76 8.38
C ILE A 99 -34.74 -5.94 9.88
N VAL A 100 -35.12 -4.96 10.71
CA VAL A 100 -34.93 -5.01 12.16
C VAL A 100 -35.68 -6.20 12.77
N GLU A 101 -36.94 -6.43 12.38
CA GLU A 101 -37.71 -7.59 12.83
C GLU A 101 -37.04 -8.92 12.47
N ARG A 102 -36.51 -9.02 11.24
CA ARG A 102 -35.80 -10.22 10.79
C ARG A 102 -34.54 -10.47 11.60
N ILE A 103 -33.76 -9.42 11.90
CA ILE A 103 -32.55 -9.52 12.73
C ILE A 103 -32.89 -9.99 14.14
N ASN A 104 -33.94 -9.44 14.75
CA ASN A 104 -34.37 -9.84 16.09
C ASN A 104 -34.79 -11.31 16.12
N ARG A 105 -35.60 -11.76 15.14
CA ARG A 105 -35.99 -13.18 15.04
C ARG A 105 -34.77 -14.11 14.93
N LEU A 106 -33.78 -13.74 14.12
CA LEU A 106 -32.56 -14.55 13.97
C LEU A 106 -31.72 -14.61 15.26
N LYS A 107 -31.66 -13.51 16.03
CA LYS A 107 -31.02 -13.52 17.35
C LYS A 107 -31.74 -14.45 18.32
N ASP A 108 -33.06 -14.43 18.33
CA ASP A 108 -33.87 -15.28 19.20
C ASP A 108 -33.74 -16.76 18.85
N GLU A 109 -33.71 -17.09 17.55
CA GLU A 109 -33.48 -18.46 17.05
C GLU A 109 -32.06 -18.95 17.40
N SER A 110 -31.04 -18.11 17.24
CA SER A 110 -29.66 -18.48 17.56
C SER A 110 -29.37 -18.52 19.08
N GLY A 111 -30.18 -17.85 19.90
CA GLY A 111 -30.12 -17.93 21.36
C GLY A 111 -30.79 -19.19 21.92
N ARG A 112 -31.88 -19.64 21.30
CA ARG A 112 -32.58 -20.88 21.65
C ARG A 112 -31.74 -22.13 21.40
N THR A 113 -31.05 -22.20 20.26
CA THR A 113 -30.19 -23.35 19.93
C THR A 113 -28.96 -23.50 20.84
N LYS A 114 -28.52 -22.42 21.51
CA LYS A 114 -27.42 -22.46 22.49
C LYS A 114 -27.87 -22.77 23.92
N ALA A 115 -29.17 -22.77 24.20
CA ALA A 115 -29.74 -23.08 25.51
C ALA A 115 -30.24 -24.53 25.61
N GLU A 116 -30.29 -25.25 24.48
CA GLU A 116 -30.75 -26.64 24.37
C GLU A 116 -29.59 -27.66 24.22
N ASP A 117 -28.33 -27.19 24.17
CA ASP A 117 -27.08 -27.97 24.27
C ASP A 117 -26.41 -27.73 25.65
#